data_AF-A0A6V7KUE6-F1
#
_entry.id   AF-A0A6V7KUE6-F1
#
_cell.length_a   1.000
_cell.length_b   1.000
_cell.length_c   1.000
_cell.angle_alpha   90.00
_cell.angle_beta   90.00
_cell.angle_gamma   90.00
#
_symmetry.space_group_name_H-M   'P 1'
#
loop_
_entity.id
_entity.type
_entity.pdbx_description
1 polymer ?
#
loop_
_entity_poly.entity_id
_entity_poly.type
_entity_poly.pdbx_seq_one_letter_code
_entity_poly.pdbx_strand_id
1 'polypeptide(L)' 'CQSIDIRNRVDQFSKLRGCRVVEGFVQILLIDHANETAYINQSFPELVEITGYLVLY' A
#
# COMPACT_ATOMS: atom_id res chain seq x y z
N CYS A 1 0.20 -12.30 -2.31
CA CYS A 1 -1.03 -11.48 -2.33
C CYS A 1 -1.37 -11.15 -3.76
N GLN A 2 -2.65 -10.94 -4.08
CA GLN A 2 -3.08 -10.49 -5.42
C GLN A 2 -2.92 -8.97 -5.54
N SER A 3 -3.39 -8.38 -6.65
CA SER A 3 -3.35 -6.92 -6.88
C SER A 3 -4.05 -6.15 -5.75
N ILE A 4 -3.43 -5.05 -5.31
CA ILE A 4 -3.86 -4.23 -4.17
C ILE A 4 -4.11 -2.80 -4.62
N ASP A 5 -5.27 -2.26 -4.21
CA ASP A 5 -5.68 -0.88 -4.45
C ASP A 5 -5.98 -0.19 -3.10
N ILE A 6 -5.25 0.88 -2.83
CA ILE A 6 -5.27 1.69 -1.61
C ILE A 6 -5.70 3.10 -2.02
N ARG A 7 -6.89 3.52 -1.58
CA ARG A 7 -7.45 4.83 -1.91
C ARG A 7 -8.09 5.53 -0.73
N ASN A 8 -8.16 6.85 -0.78
CA ASN A 8 -8.90 7.74 0.13
C ASN A 8 -8.39 7.80 1.58
N ARG A 9 -7.98 6.67 2.16
CA ARG A 9 -7.69 6.56 3.60
C ARG A 9 -6.45 5.72 3.86
N VAL A 10 -5.65 6.15 4.84
CA VAL A 10 -4.41 5.47 5.26
C VAL A 10 -4.67 4.11 5.90
N ASP A 11 -5.89 3.85 6.40
CA ASP A 11 -6.25 2.54 6.96
C ASP A 11 -6.22 1.41 5.92
N GLN A 12 -6.36 1.75 4.63
CA GLN A 12 -6.30 0.80 3.51
C GLN A 12 -4.92 0.17 3.33
N PHE A 13 -3.85 0.77 3.88
CA PHE A 13 -2.52 0.17 3.89
C PHE A 13 -2.46 -1.15 4.67
N SER A 14 -3.44 -1.43 5.53
CA SER A 14 -3.58 -2.74 6.19
C SER A 14 -3.65 -3.92 5.22
N LYS A 15 -4.08 -3.70 3.97
CA LYS A 15 -4.10 -4.71 2.89
C LYS A 15 -2.71 -5.25 2.52
N LEU A 16 -1.65 -4.49 2.81
CA LEU A 16 -0.26 -4.90 2.57
C LEU A 16 0.35 -5.69 3.73
N ARG A 17 -0.33 -5.83 4.87
CA ARG A 17 0.19 -6.60 6.02
C ARG A 17 0.22 -8.09 5.71
N GLY A 18 1.32 -8.76 6.02
CA GLY A 18 1.50 -10.19 5.72
C GLY A 18 1.80 -10.47 4.24
N CYS A 19 1.82 -9.45 3.37
CA CYS A 19 2.09 -9.62 1.96
C CYS A 19 3.60 -9.56 1.70
N ARG A 20 4.19 -10.71 1.40
CA ARG A 20 5.60 -10.78 0.98
C ARG A 20 5.81 -10.48 -0.51
N VAL A 21 5.03 -11.15 -1.36
CA VAL A 21 5.03 -10.93 -2.81
C VAL A 21 3.62 -10.53 -3.24
N VAL A 22 3.50 -9.46 -4.01
CA VAL A 22 2.25 -9.04 -4.67
C VAL A 22 2.30 -9.46 -6.13
N GLU A 23 1.46 -10.45 -6.47
CA GLU A 23 1.25 -10.93 -7.83
C GLU A 23 0.27 -10.00 -8.54
N GLY A 24 0.80 -9.02 -9.29
CA GLY A 24 0.04 -7.99 -9.96
C GLY A 24 0.51 -6.59 -9.58
N PHE A 25 -0.42 -5.67 -9.29
CA PHE A 25 -0.07 -4.26 -9.06
C PHE A 25 -0.38 -3.79 -7.64
N VAL A 26 0.30 -2.71 -7.24
CA VAL A 26 -0.06 -1.90 -6.07
C VAL A 26 -0.36 -0.48 -6.55
N GLN A 27 -1.56 0.01 -6.26
CA GLN A 27 -1.97 1.38 -6.53
C GLN A 27 -2.26 2.09 -5.21
N ILE A 28 -1.63 3.25 -5.00
CA ILE A 28 -1.82 4.13 -3.86
C ILE A 28 -2.23 5.48 -4.43
N LEU A 29 -3.52 5.82 -4.35
CA LEU A 29 -4.08 6.99 -5.05
C LEU A 29 -5.03 7.77 -4.14
N LEU A 30 -5.17 9.07 -4.36
CA LEU A 30 -6.26 9.90 -3.79
C LEU A 30 -6.26 9.93 -2.25
N ILE A 31 -5.10 10.10 -1.61
CA ILE A 31 -5.02 10.28 -0.14
C ILE A 31 -4.71 11.75 0.17
N ASP A 32 -5.68 12.63 -0.12
CA ASP A 32 -5.50 14.09 -0.06
C ASP A 32 -5.61 14.68 1.34
N HIS A 33 -6.27 13.97 2.26
CA HIS A 33 -6.63 14.46 3.60
C HIS A 33 -5.99 13.63 4.73
N ALA A 34 -4.75 13.17 4.52
CA ALA A 34 -3.98 12.48 5.55
C ALA A 34 -2.91 13.38 6.16
N ASN A 35 -2.78 13.33 7.48
CA ASN A 35 -1.69 13.97 8.20
C ASN A 35 -0.45 13.07 8.18
N GLU A 36 0.75 13.65 8.22
CA GLU A 36 2.03 12.92 8.25
C GLU A 36 2.07 11.88 9.39
N THR A 37 1.46 12.21 10.53
CA THR A 37 1.36 11.32 11.69
C THR A 37 0.61 10.01 11.42
N ALA A 38 -0.26 9.98 10.41
CA ALA A 38 -0.98 8.77 10.02
C ALA A 38 -0.07 7.71 9.37
N TYR A 39 1.06 8.14 8.80
CA TYR A 39 2.01 7.26 8.10
C TYR A 39 3.12 6.72 8.99
N ILE A 40 3.39 7.34 10.15
CA ILE A 40 4.49 6.96 11.06
C ILE A 40 4.43 5.47 11.46
N ASN A 41 3.22 4.96 11.68
CA ASN A 41 3.00 3.57 12.10
C ASN A 41 2.73 2.61 10.93
N GLN A 42 2.90 3.06 9.68
CA GLN A 42 2.73 2.24 8.48
C GLN A 42 4.11 1.80 7.97
N SER A 43 4.45 0.54 8.23
CA SER A 43 5.65 -0.09 7.69
C SER A 43 5.32 -1.53 7.29
N PHE A 44 5.82 -1.94 6.13
CA PHE A 44 5.57 -3.25 5.53
C PHE A 44 6.90 -3.92 5.18
N PRO A 45 7.73 -4.27 6.18
CA PRO A 45 9.07 -4.82 5.95
C PRO A 45 9.03 -6.20 5.30
N GLU A 46 7.91 -6.90 5.36
CA GLU A 46 7.73 -8.20 4.74
C GLU A 46 7.57 -8.12 3.22
N LEU A 47 7.10 -6.98 2.68
CA LEU A 47 6.88 -6.79 1.25
C LEU A 47 8.21 -6.65 0.52
N VAL A 48 8.56 -7.66 -0.29
CA VAL A 48 9.84 -7.74 -1.01
C VAL A 48 9.69 -7.57 -2.52
N GLU A 49 8.52 -7.88 -3.09
CA GLU A 49 8.35 -7.89 -4.53
C GLU A 49 6.91 -7.56 -4.96
N ILE A 50 6.77 -6.79 -6.03
CA ILE A 50 5.53 -6.53 -6.76
C ILE A 50 5.81 -6.94 -8.22
N THR A 51 5.11 -7.95 -8.74
CA THR A 51 5.44 -8.54 -10.05
C THR A 51 4.97 -7.71 -11.24
N GLY A 52 4.02 -6.80 -11.04
CA GLY A 52 3.49 -5.89 -12.05
C GLY A 52 4.10 -4.50 -11.91
N TYR A 53 3.41 -3.61 -11.20
CA TYR A 53 3.85 -2.21 -11.05
C TYR A 53 3.37 -1.59 -9.74
N LEU A 54 4.04 -0.52 -9.33
CA LEU A 54 3.65 0.36 -8.24
C LEU A 54 3.27 1.73 -8.83
N VAL A 55 2.09 2.24 -8.50
CA VAL A 55 1.71 3.64 -8.76
C VAL A 55 1.41 4.32 -7.43
N LEU A 56 1.98 5.52 -7.26
CA LEU A 56 1.74 6.39 -6.12
C LEU A 56 1.42 7.80 -6.64
N TYR A 57 0.24 8.31 -6.30
CA TYR A 57 -0.28 9.64 -6.71
C TYR A 57 -1.07 10.29 -5.58
#